data_AF-A0A969W6H6-F1
#
_entry.id   AF-A0A969W6H6-F1
#
_cell.length_a   1.000
_cell.length_b   1.000
_cell.length_c   1.000
_cell.angle_alpha   90.00
_cell.angle_beta   90.00
_cell.angle_gamma   90.00
#
_symmetry.space_group_name_H-M   'P 1'
#
loop_
_entity.id
_entity.type
_entity.pdbx_description
1 polymer ?
#
loop_
_entity_poly.entity_id
_entity_poly.type
_entity_poly.pdbx_seq_one_letter_code
_entity_poly.pdbx_strand_id
1 'polypeptide(L)'
;MAAFDFRAFWSSLDDLGRAKLAHKAELSVAYISTGLISSRKVPRPASVRRLAAACCALGKKVTEQQLYLYFHERHLEAAAEKEPLRANG
;
A
#
# COMPACT_ATOMS: atom_id res chain seq x y z
N MET A 1 -7.50 11.51 13.04
CA MET A 1 -6.33 11.75 12.15
C MET A 1 -6.73 11.27 10.77
N ALA A 2 -6.52 12.07 9.72
CA ALA A 2 -6.85 11.64 8.36
C ALA A 2 -6.04 10.38 8.00
N ALA A 3 -6.72 9.32 7.58
CA ALA A 3 -6.07 8.12 7.09
C ALA A 3 -5.27 8.47 5.82
N PHE A 4 -4.02 8.03 5.76
CA PHE A 4 -3.18 8.26 4.58
C PHE A 4 -3.61 7.31 3.46
N ASP A 5 -4.02 7.87 2.31
CA ASP A 5 -4.35 7.06 1.13
C ASP A 5 -3.11 6.83 0.25
N PHE A 6 -2.48 5.67 0.44
CA PHE A 6 -1.30 5.28 -0.35
C PHE A 6 -1.62 5.15 -1.85
N ARG A 7 -2.85 4.75 -2.22
CA ARG A 7 -3.24 4.63 -3.63
C ARG A 7 -3.37 6.00 -4.29
N ALA A 8 -3.99 6.97 -3.63
CA ALA A 8 -4.04 8.33 -4.13
C ALA A 8 -2.64 8.92 -4.30
N PHE A 9 -1.77 8.72 -3.31
CA PHE A 9 -0.37 9.16 -3.40
C PHE A 9 0.36 8.51 -4.57
N TRP A 10 0.28 7.18 -4.71
CA TRP A 10 0.89 6.45 -5.82
C TRP A 10 0.42 6.92 -7.19
N SER A 11 -0.89 7.18 -7.33
CA SER A 11 -1.48 7.71 -8.57
C SER A 11 -1.02 9.12 -8.90
N SER A 12 -0.75 9.96 -7.89
CA SER A 12 -0.23 11.32 -8.08
C SER A 12 1.24 11.40 -8.51
N LEU A 13 1.98 10.30 -8.40
CA LEU A 13 3.38 10.23 -8.84
C LEU A 13 3.45 9.91 -10.33
N ASP A 14 4.30 10.65 -11.05
CA ASP A 14 4.76 10.28 -12.40
C ASP A 14 5.63 9.01 -12.37
N ASP A 15 5.92 8.43 -13.54
CA ASP A 15 6.71 7.19 -13.66
C ASP A 15 8.07 7.28 -12.95
N LEU A 16 8.74 8.43 -13.04
CA LEU A 16 10.00 8.66 -12.32
C LEU A 16 9.79 8.69 -10.79
N GLY A 17 8.70 9.29 -10.32
CA GLY A 17 8.35 9.32 -8.89
C GLY A 17 8.04 7.92 -8.36
N ARG A 18 7.30 7.13 -9.13
CA ARG A 18 6.99 5.72 -8.84
C ARG A 18 8.24 4.86 -8.80
N ALA A 19 9.14 5.02 -9.77
CA ALA A 19 10.42 4.31 -9.80
C ALA A 19 11.31 4.68 -8.60
N LYS A 20 11.40 5.97 -8.25
CA LYS A 20 12.14 6.45 -7.08
C LYS A 20 11.57 5.90 -5.77
N LEU A 21 10.24 5.91 -5.62
CA LEU A 21 9.57 5.34 -4.45
C LEU A 21 9.89 3.85 -4.31
N ALA A 22 9.69 3.11 -5.40
CA ALA A 22 9.94 1.67 -5.43
C ALA A 22 11.40 1.35 -5.08
N HIS A 23 12.35 2.03 -5.72
CA HIS A 23 13.77 1.86 -5.46
C HIS A 23 14.15 2.15 -4.00
N LYS A 24 13.69 3.29 -3.44
CA LYS A 24 13.94 3.64 -2.03
C LYS A 24 13.31 2.65 -1.05
N ALA A 25 12.15 2.09 -1.41
CA ALA A 25 11.48 1.10 -0.58
C ALA A 25 12.07 -0.32 -0.73
N GLU A 26 13.09 -0.51 -1.58
CA GLU A 26 13.63 -1.81 -1.97
C GLU A 26 12.54 -2.75 -2.52
N LEU A 27 11.63 -2.19 -3.33
CA LEU A 27 10.51 -2.88 -3.97
C LEU A 27 10.52 -2.62 -5.48
N SER A 28 9.77 -3.44 -6.22
CA SER A 28 9.53 -3.19 -7.65
C SER A 28 8.24 -2.40 -7.86
N VAL A 29 8.20 -1.54 -8.89
CA VAL A 29 6.98 -0.83 -9.34
C VAL A 29 5.82 -1.80 -9.58
N ALA A 30 6.12 -2.98 -10.16
CA ALA A 30 5.14 -4.04 -10.39
C ALA A 30 4.57 -4.59 -9.07
N TYR A 31 5.41 -4.81 -8.05
CA TYR A 31 4.95 -5.28 -6.74
C TYR A 31 4.00 -4.29 -6.08
N ILE A 32 4.32 -3.00 -6.16
CA ILE A 32 3.48 -1.94 -5.60
C ILE A 32 2.15 -1.87 -6.37
N SER A 33 2.19 -1.76 -7.70
CA SER A 33 1.00 -1.57 -8.53
C SER A 33 0.04 -2.78 -8.51
N THR A 34 0.58 -3.99 -8.61
CA THR A 34 -0.24 -5.21 -8.72
C THR A 34 -0.51 -5.89 -7.38
N GLY A 35 0.40 -5.74 -6.42
CA GLY A 35 0.28 -6.35 -5.10
C GLY A 35 -0.43 -5.43 -4.12
N LEU A 36 0.16 -4.25 -3.89
CA LEU A 36 -0.27 -3.35 -2.83
C LEU A 36 -1.50 -2.51 -3.22
N ILE A 37 -1.46 -1.89 -4.40
CA ILE A 37 -2.56 -1.01 -4.87
C ILE A 37 -3.84 -1.80 -5.18
N SER A 38 -3.69 -3.05 -5.63
CA SER A 38 -4.82 -3.96 -5.89
C SER A 38 -5.28 -4.72 -4.64
N SER A 39 -4.74 -4.41 -3.45
CA SER A 39 -5.02 -5.09 -2.17
C SER A 39 -4.82 -6.62 -2.20
N ARG A 40 -4.06 -7.14 -3.17
CA ARG A 40 -3.78 -8.58 -3.33
C ARG A 40 -2.74 -9.08 -2.33
N LYS A 41 -1.89 -8.18 -1.85
CA LYS A 41 -0.80 -8.48 -0.91
C LYS A 41 -0.77 -7.47 0.22
N VAL A 42 -0.51 -7.96 1.42
CA VAL A 42 -0.14 -7.12 2.57
C VAL A 42 1.38 -7.05 2.63
N PRO A 43 1.99 -5.85 2.67
CA PRO A 43 3.43 -5.72 2.81
C PRO A 43 3.86 -6.20 4.19
N ARG A 44 5.03 -6.86 4.25
CA ARG A 44 5.63 -7.26 5.53
C ARG A 44 5.98 -6.01 6.36
N PRO A 45 6.08 -6.10 7.70
CA PRO A 45 6.44 -4.97 8.55
C PRO A 45 7.69 -4.24 8.05
N ALA A 46 8.77 -4.96 7.71
CA ALA A 46 9.98 -4.36 7.15
C ALA A 46 9.74 -3.54 5.87
N SER A 47 8.87 -4.03 4.97
CA SER A 47 8.46 -3.30 3.76
C SER A 47 7.65 -2.04 4.10
N VAL A 48 6.79 -2.08 5.14
CA VAL A 48 6.05 -0.91 5.62
C VAL A 48 7.00 0.17 6.12
N ARG A 49 8.04 -0.20 6.89
CA ARG A 49 9.05 0.77 7.38
C ARG A 49 9.77 1.45 6.22
N ARG A 50 10.20 0.66 5.23
CA ARG A 50 10.86 1.16 4.03
C ARG A 50 9.95 2.06 3.20
N LEU A 51 8.67 1.70 3.06
CA LEU A 51 7.66 2.53 2.39
C LEU A 51 7.43 3.84 3.13
N ALA A 52 7.35 3.85 4.47
CA ALA A 52 7.22 5.06 5.25
C ALA A 52 8.41 6.01 5.03
N ALA A 53 9.63 5.49 5.10
CA ALA A 53 10.84 6.25 4.81
C ALA A 53 10.87 6.78 3.36
N ALA A 54 10.48 5.96 2.39
CA ALA A 54 10.43 6.35 0.97
C ALA A 54 9.38 7.46 0.72
N CYS A 55 8.21 7.37 1.36
CA CYS A 55 7.17 8.40 1.28
C CYS A 55 7.67 9.73 1.89
N CYS A 56 8.31 9.67 3.06
CA CYS A 56 8.92 10.84 3.71
C CYS A 56 9.99 11.49 2.83
N ALA A 57 10.84 10.68 2.17
CA ALA A 57 11.86 11.16 1.25
C ALA A 57 11.28 11.85 -0.02
N LEU A 58 10.01 11.57 -0.34
CA LEU A 58 9.27 12.20 -1.45
C LEU A 58 8.35 13.33 -0.95
N GLY A 59 8.51 13.78 0.30
CA GLY A 59 7.78 14.91 0.86
C GLY A 59 6.42 14.55 1.47
N LYS A 60 6.05 13.27 1.54
CA LYS A 60 4.84 12.84 2.26
C LYS A 60 5.16 12.38 3.67
N LYS A 61 4.72 13.18 4.65
CA LYS A 61 4.76 12.83 6.06
C LYS A 61 3.72 11.76 6.35
N VAL A 62 4.19 10.51 6.46
CA VAL A 62 3.37 9.35 6.83
C VAL A 62 4.13 8.52 7.85
N THR A 63 3.41 7.97 8.83
CA THR A 63 3.99 7.05 9.81
C THR A 63 3.84 5.59 9.37
N GLU A 64 4.70 4.72 9.92
CA GLU A 64 4.57 3.27 9.70
C GLU A 64 3.17 2.76 10.09
N GLN A 65 2.62 3.27 11.19
CA GLN A 65 1.29 2.90 11.69
C GLN A 65 0.18 3.28 10.70
N GLN A 66 0.26 4.46 10.08
CA GLN A 66 -0.73 4.89 9.08
C GLN A 66 -0.70 3.98 7.84
N LEU A 67 0.49 3.60 7.36
CA LEU A 67 0.63 2.66 6.25
C LEU A 67 0.16 1.25 6.64
N TYR A 68 0.50 0.80 7.84
CA TYR A 68 0.09 -0.50 8.35
C TYR A 68 -1.44 -0.62 8.39
N LEU A 69 -2.11 0.36 9.00
CA LEU A 69 -3.57 0.42 9.05
C LEU A 69 -4.17 0.42 7.64
N TYR A 70 -3.67 1.27 6.75
CA TYR A 70 -4.14 1.32 5.36
C TYR A 70 -4.07 -0.05 4.68
N PHE A 71 -2.92 -0.73 4.70
CA PHE A 71 -2.77 -2.00 4.00
C PHE A 71 -3.54 -3.15 4.66
N HIS A 72 -3.69 -3.15 5.99
CA HIS A 72 -4.45 -4.17 6.70
C HIS A 72 -5.96 -4.00 6.54
N GLU A 73 -6.48 -2.78 6.70
CA GLU A 73 -7.92 -2.50 6.51
C GLU A 73 -8.34 -2.84 5.09
N ARG A 74 -7.60 -2.37 4.07
CA ARG A 74 -7.87 -2.69 2.66
C ARG A 74 -7.83 -4.19 2.34
N HIS A 75 -6.99 -4.95 3.03
CA HIS A 75 -6.91 -6.39 2.84
C HIS A 75 -8.10 -7.11 3.47
N LEU A 76 -8.54 -6.68 4.66
CA LEU A 76 -9.74 -7.19 5.32
C LEU A 76 -11.00 -6.88 4.50
N GLU A 77 -11.14 -5.65 3.99
CA GLU A 77 -12.23 -5.27 3.07
C GLU A 77 -12.24 -6.18 1.83
N ALA A 78 -11.09 -6.33 1.17
CA ALA A 78 -10.96 -7.14 -0.03
C ALA A 78 -11.14 -8.65 0.23
N ALA A 79 -10.96 -9.11 1.47
CA ALA A 79 -11.28 -10.47 1.89
C ALA A 79 -12.78 -10.64 2.14
N ALA A 80 -13.44 -9.66 2.78
CA ALA A 80 -14.87 -9.66 3.02
C ALA A 80 -15.68 -9.61 1.73
N GLU A 81 -15.25 -8.82 0.73
CA GLU A 81 -15.91 -8.76 -0.59
C GLU A 81 -15.78 -10.06 -1.41
N LYS A 82 -14.83 -10.94 -1.06
CA LYS A 82 -14.60 -12.22 -1.74
C LYS A 82 -15.39 -13.39 -1.15
N GLU A 83 -16.27 -13.14 -0.17
CA GLU A 83 -17.19 -14.13 0.37
C GLU A 83 -18.61 -13.95 -0.21
N PRO A 84 -18.88 -14.37 -1.45
CA PRO A 84 -20.24 -14.60 -1.87
C PRO A 84 -20.68 -15.96 -1.33
N LEU A 85 -21.62 -15.94 -0.39
CA LEU A 85 -22.73 -16.89 -0.36
C LEU A 85 -22.37 -18.39 -0.43
N ARG A 86 -21.50 -18.90 0.46
CA ARG A 86 -21.51 -20.34 0.82
C ARG A 86 -22.38 -20.58 2.05
N ALA A 87 -23.67 -20.23 1.91
CA ALA A 87 -24.71 -20.63 2.85
C ALA A 87 -25.93 -21.04 2.02
N ASN A 88 -25.88 -22.25 1.46
CA ASN A 88 -27.03 -23.09 1.11
C ASN A 88 -26.48 -24.38 0.48
N GLY A 89 -26.37 -25.42 1.31
CA GLY A 89 -26.03 -26.78 0.95
C GLY A 89 -26.42 -27.68 2.10
#